data_AF-A0A7S1V6U0-F1
#
_entry.id   AF-A0A7S1V6U0-F1
#
_cell.length_a   1.000
_cell.length_b   1.000
_cell.length_c   1.000
_cell.angle_alpha   90.00
_cell.angle_beta   90.00
_cell.angle_gamma   90.00
#
_symmetry.space_group_name_H-M   'P 1'
#
loop_
_entity.id
_entity.type
_entity.pdbx_description
1 polymer ?
#
loop_
_entity_poly.entity_id
_entity_poly.type
_entity_poly.pdbx_seq_one_letter_code
_entity_poly.pdbx_strand_id
1 'polypeptide(L)'
;TQMHEIGHNFGLKHSGEEEPNCDDSCDEYRDWVGAMGVGTRTDDGPIICYNGPHSWHLGWYDNRHLTVDSDSSTLPRTVTLTGIDNWTPFSGTTIILRVRDDCGIFQGKAYYIMYNHAVGINSGTEEGEDEITVVWGK
;
A
#
# COMPACT_ATOMS: atom_id res chain seq x y z
N THR A 1 12.53 12.66 3.82
CA THR A 1 12.47 11.78 5.03
C THR A 1 11.56 12.19 6.21
N GLN A 2 10.62 13.14 6.15
CA GLN A 2 9.79 13.45 7.34
C GLN A 2 8.59 12.49 7.55
N MET A 3 7.87 12.15 6.48
CA MET A 3 6.71 11.25 6.57
C MET A 3 7.08 9.82 6.99
N HIS A 4 8.31 9.38 6.68
CA HIS A 4 8.84 8.09 7.11
C HIS A 4 8.93 7.99 8.65
N GLU A 5 9.60 8.96 9.28
CA GLU A 5 9.76 9.01 10.73
C GLU A 5 8.42 9.24 11.48
N ILE A 6 7.53 10.03 10.88
CA ILE A 6 6.15 10.17 11.39
C ILE A 6 5.41 8.83 11.35
N GLY A 7 5.63 8.02 10.30
CA GLY A 7 5.05 6.69 10.17
C GLY A 7 5.46 5.77 11.33
N HIS A 8 6.73 5.83 11.76
CA HIS A 8 7.20 5.10 12.94
C HIS A 8 6.51 5.54 14.23
N ASN A 9 6.20 6.82 14.41
CA ASN A 9 5.41 7.29 15.57
C ASN A 9 3.97 6.72 15.57
N PHE A 10 3.46 6.33 14.41
CA PHE A 10 2.17 5.64 14.26
C PHE A 10 2.29 4.11 14.27
N GLY A 11 3.48 3.56 14.55
CA GLY A 11 3.70 2.11 14.63
C GLY A 11 3.87 1.43 13.27
N LEU A 12 4.03 2.19 12.18
CA LEU A 12 4.31 1.61 10.87
C LEU A 12 5.73 1.03 10.84
N LYS A 13 5.85 -0.18 10.31
CA LYS A 13 7.13 -0.83 10.02
C LYS A 13 7.59 -0.45 8.62
N HIS A 14 8.89 -0.61 8.35
CA HIS A 14 9.43 -0.48 7.00
C HIS A 14 8.67 -1.39 6.03
N SER A 15 8.47 -0.90 4.82
CA SER A 15 8.20 -1.78 3.69
C SER A 15 9.46 -2.50 3.26
N GLY A 16 9.31 -3.64 2.60
CA GLY A 16 10.42 -4.26 1.90
C GLY A 16 10.00 -5.15 0.75
N GLU A 17 10.97 -5.50 -0.08
CA GLU A 17 10.80 -6.43 -1.20
C GLU A 17 11.42 -7.77 -0.85
N GLU A 18 10.63 -8.86 -0.88
CA GLU A 18 11.12 -10.21 -0.58
C GLU A 18 11.92 -10.74 -1.78
N GLU A 19 13.24 -10.91 -1.62
CA GLU A 19 14.13 -11.48 -2.63
C GLU A 19 14.61 -12.88 -2.23
N PRO A 20 14.70 -13.85 -3.18
CA PRO A 20 15.31 -15.14 -2.89
C PRO A 20 16.79 -14.93 -2.48
N ASN A 21 17.11 -15.27 -1.23
CA ASN A 21 18.44 -15.18 -0.58
C ASN A 21 18.81 -13.81 0.03
N CYS A 22 17.83 -12.97 0.33
CA CYS A 22 17.98 -11.75 1.11
C CYS A 22 17.77 -12.04 2.61
N ASP A 23 18.58 -11.47 3.51
CA ASP A 23 18.28 -11.42 4.96
C ASP A 23 17.42 -10.19 5.29
N ASP A 24 16.87 -10.09 6.50
CA ASP A 24 15.99 -8.98 6.93
C ASP A 24 16.58 -7.56 6.65
N SER A 25 17.89 -7.44 6.43
CA SER A 25 18.55 -6.16 6.18
C SER A 25 18.53 -5.68 4.72
N CYS A 26 18.24 -6.53 3.73
CA CYS A 26 18.10 -6.10 2.32
C CYS A 26 16.65 -5.91 1.87
N ASP A 27 15.67 -6.43 2.61
CA ASP A 27 14.24 -6.24 2.35
C ASP A 27 13.84 -4.79 2.65
N GLU A 28 14.19 -4.26 3.82
CA GLU A 28 13.61 -3.01 4.36
C GLU A 28 14.00 -1.72 3.63
N TYR A 29 14.94 -1.81 2.69
CA TYR A 29 15.49 -0.66 1.99
C TYR A 29 15.54 -0.86 0.46
N ARG A 30 14.50 -1.46 -0.12
CA ARG A 30 14.36 -1.50 -1.59
C ARG A 30 12.98 -1.18 -2.15
N ASP A 31 11.93 -1.14 -1.32
CA ASP A 31 10.60 -0.67 -1.75
C ASP A 31 10.58 0.87 -1.84
N TRP A 32 10.05 1.44 -2.92
CA TRP A 32 9.79 2.87 -3.12
C TRP A 32 8.33 3.16 -3.45
N VAL A 33 7.44 2.16 -3.35
CA VAL A 33 5.99 2.28 -3.60
C VAL A 33 5.32 3.22 -2.58
N GLY A 34 5.90 3.40 -1.40
CA GLY A 34 5.35 4.32 -0.40
C GLY A 34 6.35 4.81 0.62
N ALA A 35 5.90 5.73 1.48
CA ALA A 35 6.78 6.48 2.39
C ALA A 35 7.53 5.65 3.45
N MET A 36 7.10 4.41 3.70
CA MET A 36 7.78 3.49 4.63
C MET A 36 8.81 2.60 3.95
N GLY A 37 9.01 2.73 2.64
CA GLY A 37 10.11 2.09 1.92
C GLY A 37 11.43 2.83 2.13
N VAL A 38 12.32 2.78 1.13
CA VAL A 38 13.57 3.53 1.13
C VAL A 38 13.27 5.00 1.18
N GLY A 39 13.55 5.60 2.34
CA GLY A 39 13.56 7.04 2.49
C GLY A 39 14.50 7.66 1.48
N THR A 40 13.93 8.23 0.43
CA THR A 40 14.53 9.29 -0.37
C THR A 40 15.07 10.35 0.60
N ARG A 41 16.39 10.52 0.58
CA ARG A 41 17.15 11.39 1.49
C ARG A 41 17.07 12.86 1.09
N THR A 42 15.92 13.27 0.55
CA THR A 42 15.65 14.66 0.19
C THR A 42 14.90 15.34 1.33
N ASP A 43 15.39 16.52 1.70
CA ASP A 43 14.67 17.40 2.61
C ASP A 43 13.34 17.81 1.96
N ASP A 44 12.26 17.80 2.74
CA ASP A 44 10.89 18.15 2.33
C ASP A 44 10.30 17.36 1.14
N GLY A 45 10.91 16.23 0.78
CA GLY A 45 10.40 15.39 -0.29
C GLY A 45 10.67 13.90 -0.07
N PRO A 46 10.28 13.10 -1.07
CA PRO A 46 9.35 13.38 -2.16
C PRO A 46 7.90 13.40 -1.65
N ILE A 47 6.99 13.88 -2.49
CA ILE A 47 5.55 13.94 -2.19
C ILE A 47 4.97 12.54 -2.45
N ILE A 48 5.16 11.62 -1.50
CA ILE A 48 4.73 10.22 -1.57
C ILE A 48 3.77 9.87 -0.44
N CYS A 49 2.75 9.09 -0.76
CA CYS A 49 1.81 8.53 0.21
C CYS A 49 2.33 7.23 0.83
N TYR A 50 1.65 6.75 1.87
CA TYR A 50 1.83 5.39 2.36
C TYR A 50 1.18 4.38 1.41
N ASN A 51 1.75 3.17 1.31
CA ASN A 51 1.19 2.11 0.45
C ASN A 51 -0.11 1.53 1.03
N GLY A 52 -0.68 0.51 0.37
CA GLY A 52 -1.94 -0.12 0.75
C GLY A 52 -1.99 -0.63 2.20
N PRO A 53 -1.08 -1.53 2.64
CA PRO A 53 -1.07 -2.04 4.00
C PRO A 53 -0.95 -0.95 5.08
N HIS A 54 -0.06 0.03 4.88
CA HIS A 54 0.15 1.12 5.84
C HIS A 54 -1.06 2.05 5.92
N SER A 55 -1.60 2.47 4.77
CA SER A 55 -2.82 3.29 4.72
C SER A 55 -4.01 2.58 5.36
N TRP A 56 -4.14 1.27 5.15
CA TRP A 56 -5.15 0.45 5.84
C TRP A 56 -4.94 0.43 7.36
N HIS A 57 -3.70 0.22 7.83
CA HIS A 57 -3.37 0.19 9.26
C HIS A 57 -3.73 1.50 9.97
N LEU A 58 -3.49 2.64 9.33
CA LEU A 58 -3.85 3.96 9.83
C LEU A 58 -5.36 4.24 9.82
N GLY A 59 -6.17 3.36 9.22
CA GLY A 59 -7.60 3.58 9.00
C GLY A 59 -7.88 4.64 7.94
N TRP A 60 -6.89 5.01 7.12
CA TRP A 60 -7.09 5.97 6.05
C TRP A 60 -7.93 5.34 4.95
N TYR A 61 -8.91 6.11 4.46
CA TYR A 61 -9.84 5.68 3.41
C TYR A 61 -10.77 4.52 3.81
N ASP A 62 -11.03 4.34 5.10
CA ASP A 62 -11.87 3.25 5.66
C ASP A 62 -13.23 3.09 4.95
N ASN A 63 -13.88 4.20 4.60
CA ASN A 63 -15.15 4.23 3.88
C ASN A 63 -15.04 3.82 2.41
N ARG A 64 -13.83 3.60 1.90
CA ARG A 64 -13.50 3.18 0.53
C ARG A 64 -12.62 1.93 0.52
N HIS A 65 -12.56 1.23 1.65
CA HIS A 65 -11.97 -0.10 1.74
C HIS A 65 -12.93 -1.15 1.18
N LEU A 66 -12.38 -2.13 0.50
CA LEU A 66 -13.08 -3.34 0.11
C LEU A 66 -12.30 -4.55 0.61
N THR A 67 -12.98 -5.48 1.29
CA THR A 67 -12.39 -6.80 1.62
C THR A 67 -13.02 -7.87 0.76
N VAL A 68 -12.19 -8.78 0.24
CA VAL A 68 -12.58 -10.01 -0.45
C VAL A 68 -11.81 -11.17 0.17
N ASP A 69 -12.49 -12.28 0.40
CA ASP A 69 -11.84 -13.52 0.88
C ASP A 69 -11.33 -14.33 -0.31
N SER A 70 -10.16 -14.95 -0.16
CA SER A 70 -9.43 -15.66 -1.21
C SER A 70 -10.19 -16.84 -1.83
N ASP A 71 -11.17 -17.40 -1.13
CA ASP A 71 -12.04 -18.49 -1.57
C ASP A 71 -13.50 -18.05 -1.78
N SER A 72 -13.76 -16.74 -1.85
CA SER A 72 -15.12 -16.23 -2.00
C SER A 72 -15.79 -16.80 -3.25
N SER A 73 -17.03 -17.28 -3.09
CA SER A 73 -17.87 -17.74 -4.20
C SER A 73 -18.22 -16.64 -5.21
N THR A 74 -17.82 -15.39 -4.93
CA THR A 74 -18.00 -14.23 -5.82
C THR A 74 -16.79 -13.99 -6.74
N LEU A 75 -15.79 -14.87 -6.74
CA LEU A 75 -14.64 -14.82 -7.64
C LEU A 75 -14.92 -15.53 -8.99
N PRO A 76 -14.36 -15.05 -10.12
CA PRO A 76 -13.53 -13.86 -10.25
C PRO A 76 -14.36 -12.57 -10.12
N ARG A 77 -13.77 -11.53 -9.50
CA ARG A 77 -14.43 -10.24 -9.25
C ARG A 77 -13.69 -9.11 -9.96
N THR A 78 -14.42 -8.28 -10.67
CA THR A 78 -13.91 -6.99 -11.19
C THR A 78 -14.15 -5.90 -10.16
N VAL A 79 -13.11 -5.11 -9.88
CA VAL A 79 -13.17 -3.96 -8.97
C VAL A 79 -12.60 -2.74 -9.69
N THR A 80 -13.33 -1.63 -9.66
CA THR A 80 -12.81 -0.34 -10.10
C THR A 80 -12.09 0.32 -8.94
N LEU A 81 -10.83 0.67 -9.16
CA LEU A 81 -9.99 1.39 -8.20
C LEU A 81 -9.90 2.86 -8.58
N THR A 82 -9.63 3.73 -7.59
CA THR A 82 -9.25 5.12 -7.81
C THR A 82 -7.95 5.42 -7.09
N GLY A 83 -7.22 6.42 -7.58
CA GLY A 83 -5.93 6.80 -7.04
C GLY A 83 -6.03 7.27 -5.59
N ILE A 84 -4.96 7.04 -4.83
CA ILE A 84 -4.85 7.46 -3.42
C ILE A 84 -5.00 8.98 -3.24
N ASP A 85 -4.60 9.75 -4.26
CA ASP A 85 -4.75 11.20 -4.33
C ASP A 85 -6.22 11.66 -4.45
N ASN A 86 -7.08 10.81 -5.03
CA ASN A 86 -8.47 11.12 -5.33
C ASN A 86 -9.41 10.67 -4.22
N TRP A 87 -9.12 11.10 -2.99
CA TRP A 87 -10.04 10.93 -1.87
C TRP A 87 -11.01 12.10 -1.77
N THR A 88 -12.29 11.81 -2.01
CA THR A 88 -13.39 12.70 -1.63
C THR A 88 -14.40 11.90 -0.78
N PRO A 89 -14.94 12.47 0.30
CA PRO A 89 -15.76 11.72 1.27
C PRO A 89 -17.08 11.18 0.70
N PHE A 90 -17.47 11.59 -0.53
CA PHE A 90 -18.73 11.22 -1.17
C PHE A 90 -18.57 10.33 -2.42
N SER A 91 -17.34 9.88 -2.73
CA SER A 91 -17.08 9.04 -3.90
C SER A 91 -17.08 7.55 -3.55
N GLY A 92 -17.78 6.73 -4.35
CA GLY A 92 -18.04 5.31 -4.06
C GLY A 92 -16.99 4.31 -4.58
N THR A 93 -15.97 4.77 -5.32
CA THR A 93 -14.94 3.86 -5.88
C THR A 93 -13.99 3.37 -4.79
N THR A 94 -13.51 2.13 -4.88
CA THR A 94 -12.54 1.58 -3.91
C THR A 94 -11.18 2.28 -4.05
N ILE A 95 -10.53 2.60 -2.93
CA ILE A 95 -9.11 3.04 -2.91
C ILE A 95 -8.20 1.86 -2.57
N ILE A 96 -8.55 1.09 -1.52
CA ILE A 96 -7.77 -0.06 -1.08
C ILE A 96 -8.64 -1.30 -1.11
N LEU A 97 -8.23 -2.29 -1.90
CA LEU A 97 -8.80 -3.63 -1.89
C LEU A 97 -7.89 -4.55 -1.08
N ARG A 98 -8.40 -5.12 0.01
CA ARG A 98 -7.75 -6.17 0.78
C ARG A 98 -8.27 -7.54 0.35
N VAL A 99 -7.37 -8.42 -0.07
CA VAL A 99 -7.63 -9.84 -0.25
C VAL A 99 -7.14 -10.58 1.00
N ARG A 100 -8.07 -11.08 1.81
CA ARG A 100 -7.74 -11.88 3.00
C ARG A 100 -7.51 -13.33 2.63
N ASP A 101 -6.61 -13.96 3.36
CA ASP A 101 -6.41 -15.40 3.30
C ASP A 101 -7.40 -16.10 4.24
N ASP A 102 -8.48 -16.66 3.70
CA ASP A 102 -9.45 -17.43 4.50
C ASP A 102 -9.15 -18.94 4.44
N CYS A 103 -8.48 -19.39 3.37
CA CYS A 103 -8.26 -20.79 3.07
C CYS A 103 -6.79 -21.24 3.09
N GLY A 104 -5.87 -20.38 3.52
CA GLY A 104 -4.44 -20.69 3.69
C GLY A 104 -3.61 -20.62 2.41
N ILE A 105 -4.14 -20.06 1.33
CA ILE A 105 -3.45 -19.92 0.03
C ILE A 105 -2.26 -18.96 0.16
N PHE A 106 -2.37 -17.95 1.01
CA PHE A 106 -1.36 -16.91 1.20
C PHE A 106 -0.55 -17.11 2.49
N GLN A 107 -0.58 -18.29 3.09
CA GLN A 107 0.15 -18.60 4.32
C GLN A 107 -0.18 -17.62 5.47
N GLY A 108 -1.43 -17.18 5.54
CA GLY A 108 -1.93 -16.19 6.51
C GLY A 108 -1.62 -14.73 6.14
N LYS A 109 -0.94 -14.46 5.02
CA LYS A 109 -0.69 -13.09 4.53
C LYS A 109 -1.97 -12.52 3.90
N ALA A 110 -2.31 -11.28 4.23
CA ALA A 110 -3.32 -10.53 3.48
C ALA A 110 -2.64 -9.63 2.45
N TYR A 111 -3.17 -9.60 1.23
CA TYR A 111 -2.70 -8.73 0.16
C TYR A 111 -3.57 -7.47 0.07
N TYR A 112 -2.94 -6.36 -0.28
CA TYR A 112 -3.54 -5.05 -0.40
C TYR A 112 -3.22 -4.53 -1.79
N ILE A 113 -4.27 -4.15 -2.51
CA ILE A 113 -4.24 -3.73 -3.90
C ILE A 113 -4.67 -2.26 -3.94
N MET A 114 -3.85 -1.42 -4.57
CA MET A 114 -4.05 0.03 -4.64
C MET A 114 -3.64 0.57 -6.00
N TYR A 115 -4.26 1.66 -6.46
CA TYR A 115 -3.78 2.39 -7.63
C TYR A 115 -2.82 3.51 -7.18
N ASN A 116 -1.54 3.37 -7.51
CA ASN A 116 -0.48 4.28 -7.10
C ASN A 116 -0.33 5.45 -8.08
N HIS A 117 -1.40 6.24 -8.18
CA HIS A 117 -1.52 7.36 -9.11
C HIS A 117 -0.58 8.51 -8.75
N ALA A 118 0.25 8.96 -9.68
CA ALA A 118 1.30 9.95 -9.43
C ALA A 118 0.80 11.39 -9.59
N VAL A 119 -0.24 11.75 -8.84
CA VAL A 119 -0.86 13.08 -8.87
C VAL A 119 -1.03 13.65 -7.47
N GLY A 120 -1.03 14.99 -7.36
CA GLY A 120 -1.36 15.69 -6.13
C GLY A 120 -0.45 15.30 -4.95
N ILE A 121 -1.04 14.72 -3.91
CA ILE A 121 -0.33 14.31 -2.68
C ILE A 121 0.56 13.07 -2.85
N ASN A 122 0.57 12.47 -4.04
CA ASN A 122 1.38 11.31 -4.37
C ASN A 122 2.25 11.54 -5.63
N SER A 123 2.40 12.80 -6.06
CA SER A 123 3.08 13.15 -7.32
C SER A 123 4.58 12.84 -7.38
N GLY A 124 5.17 12.46 -6.25
CA GLY A 124 6.58 12.10 -6.14
C GLY A 124 6.81 10.59 -6.05
N THR A 125 5.78 9.76 -6.26
CA THR A 125 5.97 8.30 -6.30
C THR A 125 6.79 7.95 -7.53
N GLU A 126 7.77 7.08 -7.38
CA GLU A 126 8.66 6.65 -8.47
C GLU A 126 8.38 5.19 -8.82
N GLU A 127 8.41 4.31 -7.82
CA GLU A 127 8.10 2.90 -8.04
C GLU A 127 6.58 2.66 -8.08
N GLY A 128 6.15 1.91 -9.09
CA GLY A 128 4.73 1.66 -9.35
C GLY A 128 3.95 2.91 -9.72
N GLU A 129 4.60 3.98 -10.21
CA GLU A 129 3.95 5.20 -10.71
C GLU A 129 2.88 4.85 -11.75
N ASP A 130 1.65 5.31 -11.51
CA ASP A 130 0.49 5.07 -12.37
C ASP A 130 0.20 3.58 -12.63
N GLU A 131 0.56 2.72 -11.68
CA GLU A 131 0.30 1.28 -11.72
C GLU A 131 -0.58 0.80 -10.56
N ILE A 132 -1.17 -0.39 -10.75
CA ILE A 132 -1.80 -1.13 -9.67
C ILE A 132 -0.71 -1.87 -8.89
N THR A 133 -0.57 -1.55 -7.61
CA THR A 133 0.39 -2.20 -6.72
C THR A 133 -0.29 -3.30 -5.91
N VAL A 134 0.45 -4.37 -5.63
CA VAL A 134 0.00 -5.52 -4.83
C VAL A 134 1.03 -5.78 -3.74
N VAL A 135 0.67 -5.47 -2.50
CA VAL A 135 1.60 -5.52 -1.35
C VAL A 135 0.96 -6.35 -0.23
N TRP A 136 1.71 -7.23 0.44
CA TRP A 136 1.19 -7.94 1.61
C TRP A 136 1.48 -7.19 2.91
N GLY A 137 0.60 -7.33 3.90
CA GLY A 137 0.82 -6.78 5.25
C GLY A 137 1.66 -7.70 6.14
N LYS A 138 2.55 -7.11 6.95
CA LYS A 138 3.30 -7.78 8.04
C LYS A 138 2.70 -7.47 9.42
#